data_AF-A0A1J4VCM1-F1
#
_entry.id   AF-A0A1J4VCM1-F1
#
_cell.length_a   1.000
_cell.length_b   1.000
_cell.length_c   1.000
_cell.angle_alpha   90.00
_cell.angle_beta   90.00
_cell.angle_gamma   90.00
#
_symmetry.space_group_name_H-M   'P 1'
#
loop_
_entity.id
_entity.type
_entity.pdbx_description
1 polymer ?
#
loop_
_entity_poly.entity_id
_entity_poly.type
_entity_poly.pdbx_seq_one_letter_code
_entity_poly.pdbx_strand_id
1 'polypeptide(L)'
;MSVVIDARGLSCPQPIVRAKKAVDEGISEFEILVSDDASKENLKKFADNSGYAVESIVVDSGAYRIKMKKTSFIETKTDSAKEEFSKKKALLIASDRIGRGSDELGSKLLLAFIYTLTELEKKPGVIILMQSGVRLATEEPQAIENFKKLTDSGTDIILCGTCLDYFGLKEKVAVGRVSNMYEIAEILLTADIVSLP
;
A
#
# COMPACT_ATOMS: atom_id res chain seq x y z
N MET A 1 -11.25 7.42 -30.32
CA MET A 1 -12.05 6.40 -29.59
C MET A 1 -11.46 6.34 -28.19
N SER A 2 -12.25 6.58 -27.15
CA SER A 2 -11.76 6.39 -25.77
C SER A 2 -11.60 4.90 -25.52
N VAL A 3 -10.42 4.49 -25.07
CA VAL A 3 -10.16 3.08 -24.71
C VAL A 3 -10.89 2.80 -23.40
N VAL A 4 -11.73 1.76 -23.38
CA VAL A 4 -12.43 1.33 -22.16
C VAL A 4 -11.83 0.02 -21.68
N ILE A 5 -11.34 0.03 -20.44
CA ILE A 5 -10.69 -1.09 -19.79
C ILE A 5 -11.66 -1.65 -18.74
N ASP A 6 -12.18 -2.85 -18.97
CA ASP A 6 -12.98 -3.53 -17.95
C ASP A 6 -12.06 -4.25 -16.96
N ALA A 7 -12.07 -3.82 -15.70
CA ALA A 7 -11.34 -4.44 -14.59
C ALA A 7 -12.28 -4.83 -13.43
N ARG A 8 -13.59 -4.92 -13.70
CA ARG A 8 -14.59 -5.35 -12.72
C ARG A 8 -14.32 -6.77 -12.26
N GLY A 9 -14.56 -7.04 -10.97
CA GLY A 9 -14.35 -8.34 -10.33
C GLY A 9 -12.89 -8.74 -10.14
N LEU A 10 -11.93 -7.89 -10.52
CA LEU A 10 -10.51 -8.16 -10.35
C LEU A 10 -9.99 -7.56 -9.05
N SER A 11 -9.29 -8.37 -8.26
CA SER A 11 -8.59 -7.89 -7.08
C SER A 11 -7.27 -7.19 -7.46
N CYS A 12 -6.78 -6.37 -6.53
CA CYS A 12 -5.43 -5.80 -6.62
C CYS A 12 -4.38 -6.90 -6.84
N PRO A 13 -3.40 -6.71 -7.75
CA PRO A 13 -3.06 -5.47 -8.45
C PRO A 13 -3.66 -5.32 -9.86
N GLN A 14 -4.55 -6.20 -10.29
CA GLN A 14 -4.97 -6.30 -11.69
C GLN A 14 -5.54 -5.01 -12.30
N PRO A 15 -6.41 -4.22 -11.60
CA PRO A 15 -6.88 -2.94 -12.15
C PRO A 15 -5.75 -1.95 -12.43
N ILE A 16 -4.75 -1.88 -11.54
CA ILE A 16 -3.59 -1.01 -11.68
C ILE A 16 -2.68 -1.48 -12.82
N VAL A 17 -2.46 -2.79 -12.94
CA VAL A 17 -1.66 -3.36 -14.03
C VAL A 17 -2.28 -3.04 -15.39
N ARG A 18 -3.60 -3.12 -15.52
CA ARG A 18 -4.29 -2.78 -16.78
C ARG A 18 -4.22 -1.29 -17.10
N ALA A 19 -4.42 -0.42 -16.09
CA ALA A 19 -4.24 1.02 -16.26
C ALA A 19 -2.80 1.37 -16.66
N LYS A 20 -1.80 0.78 -15.99
CA LYS A 20 -0.38 0.94 -16.33
C LYS A 20 -0.07 0.50 -17.75
N LYS A 21 -0.60 -0.64 -18.19
CA LYS A 21 -0.41 -1.10 -19.57
C LYS A 21 -0.91 -0.07 -20.59
N ALA A 22 -2.06 0.54 -20.34
CA ALA A 22 -2.58 1.60 -21.21
C ALA A 22 -1.68 2.85 -21.21
N VAL A 23 -1.14 3.22 -20.05
CA VAL A 23 -0.15 4.31 -19.93
C VAL A 23 1.13 3.99 -20.68
N ASP A 24 1.67 2.79 -20.52
CA ASP A 24 2.92 2.33 -21.16
C ASP A 24 2.76 2.18 -22.69
N GLU A 25 1.54 1.90 -23.18
CA GLU A 25 1.15 1.94 -24.61
C GLU A 25 0.95 3.36 -25.15
N GLY A 26 1.11 4.39 -24.31
CA GLY A 26 1.04 5.80 -24.71
C GLY A 26 -0.39 6.34 -24.87
N ILE A 27 -1.40 5.66 -24.33
CA ILE A 27 -2.81 6.07 -24.45
C ILE A 27 -3.06 7.32 -23.59
N SER A 28 -3.27 8.46 -24.23
CA SER A 28 -3.44 9.75 -23.54
C SER A 28 -4.78 9.94 -22.83
N GLU A 29 -5.80 9.13 -23.13
CA GLU A 29 -7.12 9.20 -22.49
C GLU A 29 -7.78 7.82 -22.52
N PHE A 30 -8.21 7.32 -21.35
CA PHE A 30 -8.91 6.05 -21.23
C PHE A 30 -9.91 6.06 -20.07
N GLU A 31 -10.86 5.13 -20.11
CA GLU A 31 -11.78 4.84 -19.02
C GLU A 31 -11.48 3.46 -18.45
N ILE A 32 -11.56 3.31 -17.14
CA ILE A 32 -11.41 2.02 -16.47
C ILE A 32 -12.61 1.74 -15.55
N LEU A 33 -13.15 0.53 -15.64
CA LEU A 33 -14.29 0.06 -14.85
C LEU A 33 -13.80 -0.83 -13.70
N VAL A 34 -14.18 -0.53 -12.46
CA VAL A 34 -13.84 -1.32 -11.27
C VAL A 34 -15.04 -1.55 -10.36
N SER A 35 -15.03 -2.62 -9.58
CA SER A 35 -16.19 -3.06 -8.79
C SER A 35 -16.19 -2.61 -7.33
N ASP A 36 -15.08 -2.04 -6.85
CA ASP A 36 -14.88 -1.81 -5.42
C ASP A 36 -14.14 -0.49 -5.14
N ASP A 37 -14.34 0.04 -3.94
CA ASP A 37 -13.72 1.27 -3.47
C ASP A 37 -12.19 1.19 -3.37
N ALA A 38 -11.63 0.02 -3.05
CA ALA A 38 -10.18 -0.16 -2.94
C ALA A 38 -9.50 0.09 -4.29
N SER A 39 -10.04 -0.50 -5.34
CA SER A 39 -9.60 -0.32 -6.72
C SER A 39 -9.75 1.13 -7.18
N LYS A 40 -10.86 1.79 -6.82
CA LYS A 40 -11.08 3.22 -7.10
C LYS A 40 -10.02 4.11 -6.46
N GLU A 41 -9.75 3.94 -5.17
CA GLU A 41 -8.76 4.76 -4.45
C GLU A 41 -7.32 4.46 -4.92
N ASN A 42 -7.01 3.20 -5.23
CA ASN A 42 -5.71 2.84 -5.80
C ASN A 42 -5.49 3.47 -7.19
N LEU A 43 -6.54 3.51 -8.02
CA LEU A 43 -6.47 4.11 -9.35
C LEU A 43 -6.29 5.62 -9.31
N LYS A 44 -6.91 6.32 -8.35
CA LYS A 44 -6.63 7.76 -8.12
C LYS A 44 -5.16 8.00 -7.83
N LYS A 45 -4.60 7.29 -6.84
CA LYS A 45 -3.17 7.39 -6.47
C LYS A 45 -2.26 7.05 -7.65
N PHE A 46 -2.61 6.03 -8.44
CA PHE A 46 -1.85 5.65 -9.62
C PHE A 46 -1.84 6.77 -10.68
N ALA A 47 -2.98 7.40 -10.95
CA ALA A 47 -3.06 8.49 -11.92
C ALA A 47 -2.13 9.65 -11.54
N ASP A 48 -2.20 10.09 -10.28
CA ASP A 48 -1.36 11.17 -9.74
C ASP A 48 0.14 10.86 -9.92
N ASN A 49 0.53 9.61 -9.67
CA ASN A 49 1.92 9.17 -9.78
C ASN A 49 2.40 8.88 -11.21
N SER A 50 1.48 8.81 -12.19
CA SER A 50 1.77 8.40 -13.56
C SER A 50 1.63 9.53 -14.58
N GLY A 51 1.40 10.77 -14.14
CA GLY A 51 1.19 11.92 -15.03
C GLY A 51 -0.19 11.94 -15.70
N TYR A 52 -1.20 11.38 -15.03
CA TYR A 52 -2.60 11.41 -15.45
C TYR A 52 -3.43 12.11 -14.38
N ALA A 53 -4.52 12.75 -14.80
CA ALA A 53 -5.56 13.22 -13.89
C ALA A 53 -6.80 12.33 -14.02
N VAL A 54 -7.50 12.14 -12.91
CA VAL A 54 -8.86 11.59 -12.92
C VAL A 54 -9.83 12.72 -13.28
N GLU A 55 -10.38 12.71 -14.49
CA GLU A 55 -11.35 13.72 -14.94
C GLU A 55 -12.73 13.50 -14.33
N SER A 56 -13.15 12.24 -14.17
CA SER A 56 -14.46 11.92 -13.61
C SER A 56 -14.51 10.51 -13.03
N ILE A 57 -15.40 10.34 -12.05
CA ILE A 57 -15.78 9.05 -11.49
C ILE A 57 -17.30 9.00 -11.48
N VAL A 58 -17.87 8.07 -12.25
CA VAL A 58 -19.31 7.84 -12.32
C VAL A 58 -19.62 6.47 -11.73
N VAL A 59 -20.66 6.38 -10.92
CA VAL A 59 -21.19 5.09 -10.46
C VAL A 59 -22.27 4.66 -11.45
N ASP A 60 -22.07 3.53 -12.09
CA ASP A 60 -23.01 2.93 -13.04
C ASP A 60 -23.17 1.45 -12.70
N SER A 61 -24.41 1.04 -12.40
CA SER A 61 -24.77 -0.37 -12.17
C SER A 61 -23.93 -1.07 -11.10
N GLY A 62 -23.55 -0.35 -10.03
CA GLY A 62 -22.73 -0.89 -8.94
C GLY A 62 -21.23 -0.96 -9.24
N ALA A 63 -20.76 -0.37 -10.35
CA ALA A 63 -19.36 -0.25 -10.70
C ALA A 63 -18.93 1.22 -10.81
N TYR A 64 -17.65 1.50 -10.54
CA TYR A 64 -17.04 2.79 -10.80
C TYR A 64 -16.48 2.82 -12.21
N ARG A 65 -16.88 3.82 -12.99
CA ARG A 65 -16.25 4.20 -14.26
C ARG A 65 -15.37 5.42 -14.01
N ILE A 66 -14.08 5.24 -14.15
CA ILE A 66 -13.07 6.25 -13.86
C ILE A 66 -12.44 6.70 -15.18
N LYS A 67 -12.61 7.97 -15.54
CA LYS A 67 -11.99 8.56 -16.73
C LYS A 67 -10.65 9.17 -16.36
N MET A 68 -9.59 8.73 -17.02
CA MET A 68 -8.22 9.23 -16.82
C MET A 68 -7.72 9.88 -18.09
N LYS A 69 -7.02 11.01 -17.93
CA LYS A 69 -6.42 11.75 -19.04
C LYS A 69 -5.04 12.22 -18.69
N LYS A 70 -4.12 12.07 -19.64
CA LYS A 70 -2.75 12.57 -19.55
C LYS A 70 -2.81 14.08 -19.40
N THR A 71 -2.20 14.61 -18.35
CA THR A 71 -2.15 16.04 -18.14
C THR A 71 -1.17 16.66 -19.15
N SER A 72 -1.67 17.58 -19.97
CA SER A 72 -0.85 18.32 -20.93
C SER A 72 -0.31 19.58 -20.26
N PHE A 73 0.71 19.46 -19.41
CA PHE A 73 1.61 20.54 -19.07
C PHE A 73 3.01 19.99 -18.74
N ILE A 74 3.98 20.83 -19.11
CA ILE A 74 5.45 20.76 -19.02
C ILE A 74 5.95 19.92 -17.83
N GLU A 75 7.10 19.25 -18.03
CA GLU A 75 7.94 18.68 -16.97
C GLU A 75 8.31 19.71 -15.89
N THR A 76 7.37 20.16 -15.09
CA THR A 76 7.66 20.65 -13.75
C THR A 76 7.66 19.42 -12.88
N LYS A 77 8.85 18.84 -12.75
CA LYS A 77 9.26 18.05 -11.60
C LYS A 77 8.67 18.71 -10.36
N THR A 78 7.53 18.20 -9.91
CA THR A 78 7.12 18.42 -8.53
C THR A 78 7.94 17.41 -7.76
N ASP A 79 9.12 17.85 -7.35
CA ASP A 79 9.86 17.25 -6.27
C ASP A 79 8.93 17.23 -5.06
N SER A 80 8.23 16.11 -4.89
CA SER A 80 7.43 15.81 -3.72
C SER A 80 7.59 14.33 -3.46
N ALA A 81 8.66 14.04 -2.72
CA ALA A 81 9.00 12.77 -2.11
C ALA A 81 9.20 11.57 -3.05
N LYS A 82 9.97 11.75 -4.13
CA LYS A 82 11.07 10.80 -4.34
C LYS A 82 12.14 11.13 -3.31
N GLU A 83 11.86 10.88 -2.03
CA GLU A 83 12.99 10.56 -1.16
C GLU A 83 13.64 9.37 -1.84
N GLU A 84 14.89 9.52 -2.24
CA GLU A 84 15.71 8.39 -2.63
C GLU A 84 15.42 7.27 -1.63
N PHE A 85 14.89 6.14 -2.11
CA PHE A 85 15.04 4.86 -1.42
C PHE A 85 16.54 4.51 -1.47
N SER A 86 17.36 5.37 -0.86
CA SER A 86 18.75 5.16 -0.55
C SER A 86 18.78 4.03 0.47
N LYS A 87 18.88 2.79 -0.02
CA LYS A 87 19.03 1.53 0.74
C LYS A 87 18.43 1.57 2.15
N LYS A 88 17.18 2.00 2.29
CA LYS A 88 16.50 1.98 3.59
C LYS A 88 16.12 0.52 3.86
N LYS A 89 16.41 0.01 5.07
CA LYS A 89 15.98 -1.34 5.44
C LYS A 89 14.46 -1.41 5.47
N ALA A 90 13.89 -2.43 4.83
CA ALA A 90 12.48 -2.76 4.88
C ALA A 90 12.26 -3.95 5.80
N LEU A 91 11.29 -3.84 6.72
CA LEU A 91 10.87 -4.95 7.56
C LEU A 91 9.52 -5.47 7.07
N LEU A 92 9.46 -6.73 6.64
CA LEU A 92 8.20 -7.38 6.30
C LEU A 92 7.69 -8.17 7.50
N ILE A 93 6.50 -7.82 7.98
CA ILE A 93 5.76 -8.53 9.01
C ILE A 93 4.49 -9.13 8.38
N ALA A 94 4.58 -10.39 8.00
CA ALA A 94 3.49 -11.13 7.37
C ALA A 94 2.61 -11.90 8.37
N SER A 95 2.74 -11.64 9.67
CA SER A 95 2.07 -12.41 10.72
C SER A 95 1.96 -11.58 12.00
N ASP A 96 0.90 -11.80 12.76
CA ASP A 96 0.69 -11.25 14.11
C ASP A 96 1.48 -11.99 15.21
N ARG A 97 2.34 -12.92 14.80
CA ARG A 97 3.26 -13.70 15.64
C ARG A 97 4.56 -13.97 14.88
N ILE A 98 5.66 -14.14 15.61
CA ILE A 98 6.96 -14.55 15.03
C ILE A 98 7.27 -16.02 15.34
N GLY A 99 7.84 -16.71 14.35
CA GLY A 99 8.30 -18.08 14.43
C GLY A 99 7.17 -19.11 14.33
N ARG A 100 7.55 -20.37 14.49
CA ARG A 100 6.62 -21.52 14.49
C ARG A 100 6.69 -22.20 15.84
N GLY A 101 5.54 -22.45 16.46
CA GLY A 101 5.46 -23.03 17.80
C GLY A 101 4.21 -22.56 18.53
N SER A 102 4.38 -22.12 19.78
CA SER A 102 3.29 -21.56 20.58
C SER A 102 2.90 -20.17 20.07
N ASP A 103 1.63 -19.99 19.72
CA ASP A 103 1.06 -18.72 19.28
C ASP A 103 1.18 -17.63 20.34
N GLU A 104 1.00 -17.99 21.61
CA GLU A 104 1.14 -17.06 22.73
C GLU A 104 2.57 -16.54 22.84
N LEU A 105 3.55 -17.43 22.71
CA LEU A 105 4.96 -17.04 22.75
C LEU A 105 5.32 -16.20 21.52
N GLY A 106 4.91 -16.62 20.32
CA GLY A 106 5.18 -15.89 19.09
C GLY A 106 4.59 -14.47 19.09
N SER A 107 3.40 -14.29 19.67
CA SER A 107 2.78 -12.96 19.83
C SER A 107 3.58 -12.09 20.80
N LYS A 108 3.95 -12.62 21.98
CA LYS A 108 4.77 -11.91 22.97
C LYS A 108 6.13 -11.50 22.41
N LEU A 109 6.80 -12.41 21.69
CA LEU A 109 8.10 -12.14 21.07
C LEU A 109 8.00 -11.07 20.00
N LEU A 110 6.95 -11.08 19.18
CA LEU A 110 6.76 -10.06 18.15
C LEU A 110 6.49 -8.68 18.77
N LEU A 111 5.67 -8.60 19.81
CA LEU A 111 5.42 -7.34 20.53
C LEU A 111 6.70 -6.81 21.20
N ALA A 112 7.47 -7.69 21.84
CA ALA A 112 8.76 -7.33 22.42
C ALA A 112 9.76 -6.86 21.35
N PHE A 113 9.76 -7.49 20.18
CA PHE A 113 10.58 -7.07 19.05
C PHE A 113 10.18 -5.68 18.53
N ILE A 114 8.89 -5.44 18.29
CA ILE A 114 8.39 -4.13 17.84
C ILE A 114 8.71 -3.03 18.85
N TYR A 115 8.54 -3.30 20.14
CA TYR A 115 8.99 -2.39 21.20
C TYR A 115 10.50 -2.15 21.13
N THR A 116 11.31 -3.20 20.97
CA THR A 116 12.77 -3.04 20.87
C THR A 116 13.17 -2.15 19.70
N LEU A 117 12.45 -2.20 18.58
CA LEU A 117 12.69 -1.29 17.44
C LEU A 117 12.54 0.19 17.81
N THR A 118 11.67 0.56 18.78
CA THR A 118 11.53 1.96 19.21
C THR A 118 12.79 2.46 19.92
N GLU A 119 13.44 1.55 20.66
CA GLU A 119 14.62 1.83 21.49
C GLU A 119 15.93 1.83 20.70
N LEU A 120 15.95 1.28 19.49
CA LEU A 120 17.15 1.27 18.65
C LEU A 120 17.41 2.65 18.02
N GLU A 121 18.70 3.02 17.95
CA GLU A 121 19.14 4.22 17.22
C GLU A 121 18.82 4.13 15.72
N LYS A 122 19.05 2.95 15.12
CA LYS A 122 18.78 2.70 13.69
C LYS A 122 17.45 1.98 13.52
N LYS A 123 16.47 2.72 13.01
CA LYS A 123 15.11 2.23 12.72
C LYS A 123 14.97 1.80 11.25
N PRO A 124 14.06 0.87 10.93
CA PRO A 124 13.73 0.58 9.53
C PRO A 124 13.14 1.82 8.88
N GLY A 125 13.41 2.00 7.58
CA GLY A 125 12.78 3.10 6.83
C GLY A 125 11.32 2.80 6.51
N VAL A 126 10.99 1.52 6.36
CA VAL A 126 9.62 1.06 6.07
C VAL A 126 9.33 -0.25 6.80
N ILE A 127 8.13 -0.38 7.33
CA ILE A 127 7.56 -1.63 7.84
C ILE A 127 6.32 -1.97 7.00
N ILE A 128 6.31 -3.14 6.39
CA ILE A 128 5.20 -3.63 5.56
C ILE A 128 4.45 -4.69 6.36
N LEU A 129 3.16 -4.47 6.56
CA LEU A 129 2.23 -5.37 7.23
C LEU A 129 1.38 -6.10 6.20
N MET A 130 1.48 -7.43 6.19
CA MET A 130 0.72 -8.32 5.29
C MET A 130 0.06 -9.45 6.10
N GLN A 131 -0.91 -10.13 5.48
CA GLN A 131 -1.60 -11.27 6.09
C GLN A 131 -2.12 -10.90 7.50
N SER A 132 -1.98 -11.75 8.52
CA SER A 132 -2.46 -11.40 9.88
C SER A 132 -1.65 -10.28 10.53
N GLY A 133 -0.46 -9.92 10.01
CA GLY A 133 0.33 -8.78 10.50
C GLY A 133 -0.41 -7.44 10.44
N VAL A 134 -1.42 -7.28 9.58
CA VAL A 134 -2.25 -6.06 9.56
C VAL A 134 -3.04 -5.85 10.87
N ARG A 135 -3.24 -6.90 11.68
CA ARG A 135 -3.86 -6.82 13.01
C ARG A 135 -3.04 -5.98 13.99
N LEU A 136 -1.72 -5.95 13.81
CA LEU A 136 -0.80 -5.21 14.69
C LEU A 136 -1.00 -3.69 14.62
N ALA A 137 -1.53 -3.17 13.51
CA ALA A 137 -1.80 -1.74 13.32
C ALA A 137 -3.30 -1.41 13.37
N THR A 138 -4.15 -2.39 13.72
CA THR A 138 -5.62 -2.22 13.74
C THR A 138 -6.25 -2.62 15.07
N GLU A 139 -5.80 -3.73 15.67
CA GLU A 139 -6.48 -4.34 16.83
C GLU A 139 -5.56 -4.49 18.05
N GLU A 140 -4.24 -4.40 17.90
CA GLU A 140 -3.27 -4.64 18.97
C GLU A 140 -2.72 -3.32 19.57
N PRO A 141 -3.19 -2.89 20.75
CA PRO A 141 -2.88 -1.57 21.29
C PRO A 141 -1.39 -1.33 21.53
N GLN A 142 -0.65 -2.34 22.00
CA GLN A 142 0.77 -2.20 22.29
C GLN A 142 1.58 -2.00 21.00
N ALA A 143 1.26 -2.75 19.95
CA ALA A 143 1.90 -2.58 18.65
C ALA A 143 1.53 -1.23 18.02
N ILE A 144 0.27 -0.80 18.12
CA ILE A 144 -0.17 0.51 17.61
C ILE A 144 0.61 1.66 18.25
N GLU A 145 0.79 1.67 19.57
CA GLU A 145 1.54 2.72 20.25
C GLU A 145 3.00 2.76 19.78
N ASN A 146 3.64 1.59 19.65
CA ASN A 146 5.02 1.50 19.19
C ASN A 146 5.17 1.89 17.72
N PHE A 147 4.22 1.53 16.85
CA PHE A 147 4.22 1.98 15.46
C PHE A 147 4.07 3.49 15.34
N LYS A 148 3.27 4.15 16.20
CA LYS A 148 3.20 5.62 16.23
C LYS A 148 4.56 6.23 16.56
N LYS A 149 5.27 5.71 17.58
CA LYS A 149 6.64 6.15 17.92
C LYS A 149 7.62 5.95 16.76
N LEU A 150 7.49 4.86 16.02
CA LEU A 150 8.32 4.59 14.83
C LEU A 150 7.99 5.57 13.69
N THR A 151 6.71 5.86 13.44
CA THR A 151 6.28 6.87 12.46
C THR A 151 6.78 8.27 12.84
N ASP A 152 6.71 8.66 14.10
CA ASP A 152 7.26 9.93 14.61
C ASP A 152 8.79 10.01 14.39
N SER A 153 9.46 8.87 14.29
CA SER A 153 10.88 8.74 14.00
C SER A 153 11.19 8.58 12.49
N GLY A 154 10.20 8.71 11.62
CA GLY A 154 10.35 8.65 10.16
C GLY A 154 10.23 7.26 9.53
N THR A 155 9.79 6.23 10.27
CA THR A 155 9.47 4.92 9.69
C THR A 155 8.09 4.94 9.04
N ASP A 156 8.01 4.63 7.74
CA ASP A 156 6.74 4.48 7.04
C ASP A 156 6.09 3.12 7.36
N ILE A 157 4.83 3.11 7.78
CA ILE A 157 4.07 1.90 8.10
C ILE A 157 3.05 1.64 7.00
N ILE A 158 3.26 0.59 6.24
CA ILE A 158 2.45 0.23 5.07
C ILE A 158 1.58 -0.99 5.39
N LEU A 159 0.27 -0.88 5.18
CA LEU A 159 -0.67 -1.98 5.33
C LEU A 159 -1.16 -2.46 3.97
N CYS A 160 -1.14 -3.77 3.74
CA CYS A 160 -1.72 -4.37 2.54
C CYS A 160 -3.24 -4.21 2.51
N GLY A 161 -3.76 -3.42 1.56
CA GLY A 161 -5.19 -3.14 1.43
C GLY A 161 -6.05 -4.39 1.24
N THR A 162 -5.61 -5.35 0.43
CA THR A 162 -6.32 -6.63 0.22
C THR A 162 -6.45 -7.45 1.51
N CYS A 163 -5.43 -7.42 2.37
CA CYS A 163 -5.48 -8.11 3.66
C CYS A 163 -6.46 -7.43 4.61
N LEU A 164 -6.47 -6.10 4.66
CA LEU A 164 -7.46 -5.35 5.44
C LEU A 164 -8.89 -5.62 4.97
N ASP A 165 -9.11 -5.68 3.65
CA ASP A 165 -10.39 -6.05 3.06
C ASP A 165 -10.82 -7.46 3.51
N TYR A 166 -9.94 -8.43 3.34
CA TYR A 166 -10.22 -9.82 3.68
C TYR A 166 -10.61 -10.01 5.16
N PHE A 167 -9.94 -9.30 6.07
CA PHE A 167 -10.25 -9.37 7.51
C PHE A 167 -11.33 -8.39 7.98
N GLY A 168 -11.85 -7.52 7.11
CA GLY A 168 -12.83 -6.50 7.47
C GLY A 168 -12.28 -5.41 8.41
N LEU A 169 -11.01 -5.04 8.25
CA LEU A 169 -10.26 -4.16 9.17
C LEU A 169 -9.95 -2.76 8.60
N LYS A 170 -10.43 -2.42 7.40
CA LYS A 170 -10.15 -1.12 6.76
C LYS A 170 -10.46 0.08 7.65
N GLU A 171 -11.64 0.09 8.26
CA GLU A 171 -12.09 1.19 9.13
C GLU A 171 -11.42 1.18 10.52
N LYS A 172 -10.62 0.15 10.82
CA LYS A 172 -9.92 0.01 12.12
C LYS A 172 -8.44 0.40 12.06
N VAL A 173 -7.93 0.87 10.91
CA VAL A 173 -6.52 1.24 10.79
C VAL A 173 -6.21 2.41 11.73
N ALA A 174 -5.39 2.14 12.76
CA ALA A 174 -5.08 3.10 13.81
C ALA A 174 -3.75 3.85 13.59
N VAL A 175 -2.89 3.33 12.72
CA VAL A 175 -1.56 3.88 12.38
C VAL A 175 -1.11 3.35 11.01
N GLY A 176 -0.34 4.16 10.28
CA GLY A 176 0.17 3.84 8.96
C GLY A 176 -0.80 4.16 7.82
N ARG A 177 -0.45 3.72 6.60
CA ARG A 177 -1.23 3.98 5.39
C ARG A 177 -1.53 2.69 4.62
N VAL A 178 -2.70 2.67 3.97
CA VAL A 178 -3.10 1.58 3.11
C VAL A 178 -2.42 1.69 1.75
N SER A 179 -1.80 0.59 1.32
CA SER A 179 -1.12 0.43 0.03
C SER A 179 -1.66 -0.78 -0.74
N ASN A 180 -1.03 -1.07 -1.88
CA ASN A 180 -1.36 -2.11 -2.83
C ASN A 180 -0.13 -2.98 -3.16
N MET A 181 -0.36 -4.09 -3.85
CA MET A 181 0.71 -5.05 -4.14
C MET A 181 1.79 -4.49 -5.08
N TYR A 182 1.49 -3.51 -5.93
CA TYR A 182 2.47 -2.94 -6.85
C TYR A 182 3.57 -2.20 -6.10
N GLU A 183 3.17 -1.27 -5.22
CA GLU A 183 4.10 -0.52 -4.37
C GLU A 183 4.85 -1.46 -3.41
N ILE A 184 4.15 -2.42 -2.79
CA ILE A 184 4.80 -3.42 -1.93
C ILE A 184 5.87 -4.21 -2.69
N ALA A 185 5.56 -4.69 -3.90
CA ALA A 185 6.53 -5.43 -4.71
C ALA A 185 7.73 -4.57 -5.12
N GLU A 186 7.52 -3.30 -5.47
CA GLU A 186 8.59 -2.37 -5.79
C GLU A 186 9.53 -2.15 -4.58
N ILE A 187 8.97 -1.94 -3.39
CA ILE A 187 9.77 -1.81 -2.15
C ILE A 187 10.53 -3.11 -1.87
N LEU A 188 9.87 -4.26 -1.99
CA LEU A 188 10.50 -5.55 -1.73
C LEU A 188 11.64 -5.86 -2.72
N LEU A 189 11.59 -5.35 -3.94
CA LEU A 189 12.65 -5.55 -4.93
C LEU A 189 13.79 -4.53 -4.84
N THR A 190 13.61 -3.42 -4.12
CA THR A 190 14.57 -2.30 -4.08
C THR A 190 15.21 -2.09 -2.71
N ALA A 191 14.55 -2.48 -1.62
CA ALA A 191 15.04 -2.34 -0.26
C ALA A 191 15.86 -3.54 0.23
N ASP A 192 16.73 -3.32 1.23
CA ASP A 192 17.36 -4.41 1.98
C ASP A 192 16.33 -4.99 2.96
N ILE A 193 15.73 -6.13 2.61
CA ILE A 193 14.62 -6.72 3.38
C ILE A 193 15.11 -7.56 4.56
N VAL A 194 14.45 -7.37 5.70
CA VAL A 194 14.37 -8.34 6.78
C VAL A 194 12.93 -8.86 6.83
N SER A 195 12.74 -10.18 6.75
CA SER A 195 11.43 -10.82 6.97
C SER A 195 11.50 -11.66 8.23
N LEU A 196 10.46 -11.54 9.06
CA LEU A 196 10.30 -12.39 10.22
C LEU A 196 9.54 -13.67 9.82
N PRO A 197 10.02 -14.87 10.19
CA PRO A 197 9.39 -16.14 9.86
C PRO A 197 8.13 -16.43 10.69
#